data_AF-A0AAV0FG68-F1
#
_entry.id   AF-A0AAV0FG68-F1
#
_cell.length_a   1.000
_cell.length_b   1.000
_cell.length_c   1.000
_cell.angle_alpha   90.00
_cell.angle_beta   90.00
_cell.angle_gamma   90.00
#
_symmetry.space_group_name_H-M   'P 1'
#
loop_
_entity.id
_entity.type
_entity.pdbx_description
1 polymer ?
#
loop_
_entity_poly.entity_id
_entity_poly.type
_entity_poly.pdbx_seq_one_letter_code
_entity_poly.pdbx_strand_id
1 'polypeptide(L)'
;MCNLEKIMPPSFFDTMEHLIIHLPYEALTAGPVFYRWMYRFERFLGELKKKVTNKAHVEASICQAYLQQEISTFSSFYFERDVITRRKRPARNDDIGEDLYENVVSIFNYPGRGKGAATQRYILGGELQIAHTYILMNCPEISPFY
;
A
#
# COMPACT_ATOMS: atom_id res chain seq x y z
N MET A 1 20.84 -24.27 -17.93
CA MET A 1 19.96 -24.41 -19.10
C MET A 1 20.51 -25.26 -20.22
N CYS A 2 21.80 -25.16 -20.55
CA CYS A 2 22.41 -25.93 -21.66
C CYS A 2 22.28 -27.47 -21.58
N ASN A 3 21.95 -28.05 -20.42
CA ASN A 3 21.68 -29.49 -20.29
C ASN A 3 20.19 -29.84 -20.42
N LEU A 4 19.28 -28.91 -20.11
CA LEU A 4 17.82 -29.08 -20.30
C LEU A 4 17.42 -28.86 -21.76
N GLU A 5 18.08 -27.92 -22.44
CA GLU A 5 17.94 -27.65 -23.88
C GLU A 5 18.32 -28.84 -24.77
N LYS A 6 19.08 -29.80 -24.25
CA LYS A 6 19.44 -31.04 -24.95
C LYS A 6 18.34 -32.10 -24.89
N ILE A 7 17.41 -31.99 -23.94
CA ILE A 7 16.42 -33.03 -23.62
C ILE A 7 15.02 -32.61 -24.11
N MET A 8 14.69 -31.33 -24.01
CA MET A 8 13.38 -30.80 -24.40
C MET A 8 13.40 -30.23 -25.82
N PRO A 9 12.29 -30.29 -26.57
CA PRO A 9 12.23 -29.76 -27.94
C PRO A 9 12.47 -28.25 -27.96
N PRO A 10 13.06 -27.69 -29.04
CA PRO A 10 13.38 -26.25 -29.12
C PRO A 10 12.17 -25.32 -28.95
N SER A 11 10.96 -25.80 -29.22
CA SER A 11 9.71 -25.06 -29.05
C SER A 11 9.25 -24.94 -27.59
N PHE A 12 9.87 -25.70 -26.67
CA PHE A 12 9.55 -25.66 -25.24
C PHE A 12 10.17 -24.41 -24.59
N PHE A 13 11.42 -24.09 -24.93
CA PHE A 13 12.12 -22.92 -24.38
C PHE A 13 11.67 -21.62 -25.05
N ASP A 14 10.48 -21.14 -24.69
CA ASP A 14 10.11 -19.76 -24.94
C ASP A 14 10.79 -18.82 -23.92
N THR A 15 10.63 -17.51 -24.14
CA THR A 15 11.23 -16.48 -23.27
C THR A 15 10.69 -16.54 -21.82
N MET A 16 9.52 -17.15 -21.61
CA MET A 16 8.86 -17.21 -20.30
C MET A 16 9.50 -18.28 -19.41
N GLU A 17 9.88 -19.43 -19.96
CA GLU A 17 10.58 -20.48 -19.20
C GLU A 17 11.99 -20.03 -18.78
N HIS A 18 12.67 -19.31 -19.68
CA HIS A 18 13.99 -18.74 -19.42
C HIS A 18 13.94 -17.75 -18.24
N LEU A 19 12.88 -16.92 -18.17
CA LEU A 19 12.72 -15.91 -17.13
C LEU A 19 12.60 -16.54 -15.74
N ILE A 20 11.84 -17.63 -15.60
CA ILE A 20 11.64 -18.32 -14.30
C ILE A 20 12.94 -18.97 -13.80
N ILE A 21 13.81 -19.42 -14.70
CA ILE A 21 15.10 -20.03 -14.32
C ILE A 21 16.12 -18.95 -13.91
N HIS A 22 16.07 -17.77 -14.53
CA HIS A 22 16.99 -16.67 -14.21
C HIS A 22 16.55 -15.84 -13.01
N LEU A 23 15.24 -15.73 -12.74
CA LEU A 23 14.69 -14.94 -11.63
C LEU A 23 15.30 -15.29 -10.25
N PRO A 24 15.48 -16.57 -9.87
CA PRO A 24 16.04 -16.94 -8.58
C PRO A 24 17.51 -16.56 -8.45
N TYR A 25 18.29 -16.74 -9.52
CA TYR A 25 19.69 -16.34 -9.55
C TYR A 25 19.82 -14.82 -9.50
N GLU A 26 18.99 -14.12 -10.26
CA GLU A 26 18.91 -12.67 -10.26
C GLU A 26 18.46 -12.10 -8.89
N ALA A 27 17.49 -12.73 -8.24
CA ALA A 27 17.06 -12.37 -6.88
C ALA A 27 18.13 -12.65 -5.83
N LEU A 28 18.88 -13.75 -5.96
CA LEU A 28 19.97 -14.11 -5.06
C LEU A 28 21.15 -13.14 -5.18
N THR A 29 21.52 -12.78 -6.41
CA THR A 29 22.64 -11.88 -6.70
C THR A 29 22.31 -10.42 -6.45
N ALA A 30 21.11 -9.98 -6.81
CA ALA A 30 20.74 -8.57 -6.79
C ALA A 30 19.94 -8.17 -5.53
N GLY A 31 19.60 -9.14 -4.68
CA GLY A 31 18.89 -8.92 -3.42
C GLY A 31 17.40 -8.58 -3.60
N PRO A 32 16.74 -8.07 -2.55
CA PRO A 32 15.30 -7.79 -2.58
C PRO A 32 14.90 -6.88 -3.75
N VAL A 33 13.93 -7.36 -4.52
CA VAL A 33 13.38 -6.74 -5.74
C VAL A 33 12.99 -5.26 -5.54
N PHE A 34 12.61 -4.87 -4.32
CA PHE A 34 12.25 -3.50 -3.94
C PHE A 34 13.30 -2.44 -4.33
N TYR A 35 14.60 -2.73 -4.23
CA TYR A 35 15.65 -1.76 -4.55
C TYR A 35 15.91 -1.60 -6.05
N ARG A 36 15.37 -2.51 -6.88
CA ARG A 36 15.56 -2.53 -8.34
C ARG A 36 14.32 -2.10 -9.11
N TRP A 37 13.19 -1.96 -8.43
CA TRP A 37 11.99 -1.39 -9.02
C TRP A 37 12.19 0.09 -9.34
N MET A 38 12.01 0.43 -10.61
CA MET A 38 12.01 1.82 -11.08
C MET A 38 11.00 2.70 -10.35
N TYR A 39 9.94 2.10 -9.82
CA TYR A 39 8.86 2.80 -9.11
C TYR A 39 9.36 3.79 -8.04
N ARG A 40 10.39 3.45 -7.25
CA ARG A 40 10.94 4.37 -6.23
C ARG A 40 11.57 5.61 -6.86
N PHE A 41 12.33 5.43 -7.94
CA PHE A 41 12.98 6.51 -8.68
C PHE A 41 11.97 7.37 -9.42
N GLU A 42 11.00 6.76 -10.09
CA GLU A 42 9.93 7.45 -10.80
C GLU A 42 9.07 8.30 -9.85
N ARG A 43 8.73 7.76 -8.67
CA ARG A 43 8.02 8.51 -7.62
C ARG A 43 8.82 9.72 -7.16
N PHE A 44 10.12 9.55 -6.92
CA PHE A 44 10.99 10.65 -6.51
C PHE A 44 11.10 11.73 -7.59
N LEU A 45 11.34 11.34 -8.84
CA LEU A 45 11.38 12.26 -9.98
C LEU A 45 10.03 12.97 -10.19
N GLY A 46 8.92 12.26 -9.97
CA GLY A 46 7.58 12.85 -10.00
C GLY A 46 7.39 13.94 -8.94
N GLU A 47 7.90 13.74 -7.73
CA GLU A 47 7.90 14.76 -6.68
C GLU A 47 8.79 15.96 -7.02
N LEU A 48 10.01 15.73 -7.53
CA LEU A 48 10.88 16.80 -8.00
C LEU A 48 10.23 17.61 -9.13
N LYS A 49 9.58 16.94 -10.09
CA LYS A 49 8.89 17.60 -11.19
C LYS A 49 7.78 18.54 -10.71
N LYS A 50 7.05 18.16 -9.65
CA LYS A 50 6.03 19.04 -9.03
C LYS A 50 6.63 20.29 -8.37
N LYS A 51 7.91 20.24 -7.98
CA LYS A 51 8.63 21.37 -7.37
C LYS A 51 9.14 22.39 -8.40
N VAL A 52 9.17 22.04 -9.68
CA VAL A 52 9.62 22.92 -10.76
C VAL A 52 8.50 23.88 -11.16
N THR A 53 8.48 25.07 -10.56
CA THR A 53 7.60 26.18 -10.90
C THR A 53 8.17 27.04 -12.04
N ASN A 54 9.50 27.21 -12.08
CA ASN A 54 10.19 27.93 -13.15
C ASN A 54 11.08 26.98 -13.96
N LYS A 55 10.67 26.68 -15.20
CA LYS A 55 11.41 25.78 -16.11
C LYS A 55 12.71 26.38 -16.65
N ALA A 56 12.88 27.70 -16.64
CA ALA A 56 14.13 28.34 -17.03
C ALA A 56 15.24 28.15 -15.98
N HIS A 57 14.86 27.91 -14.72
CA HIS A 57 15.78 27.71 -13.60
C HIS A 57 15.31 26.53 -12.72
N VAL A 58 15.41 25.32 -13.28
CA VAL A 58 14.90 24.09 -12.65
C VAL A 58 15.49 23.84 -11.27
N GLU A 59 16.80 23.93 -11.14
CA GLU A 59 17.51 23.68 -9.87
C GLU A 59 17.12 24.69 -8.79
N ALA A 60 17.13 25.98 -9.13
CA ALA A 60 16.75 27.05 -8.20
C ALA A 60 15.29 26.90 -7.75
N SER A 61 14.39 26.53 -8.66
CA SER A 61 12.99 26.28 -8.37
C SER A 61 12.80 25.12 -7.39
N ILE A 62 13.53 24.02 -7.59
CA ILE A 62 13.53 22.88 -6.68
C ILE A 62 14.07 23.28 -5.31
N CYS A 63 15.22 23.96 -5.24
CA CYS A 63 15.83 24.43 -3.99
C CYS A 63 14.86 25.33 -3.20
N GLN A 64 14.21 26.28 -3.88
CA GLN A 64 13.24 27.17 -3.25
C GLN A 64 12.04 26.40 -2.69
N ALA A 65 11.49 25.45 -3.47
CA ALA A 65 10.37 24.63 -3.01
C ALA A 65 10.77 23.74 -1.81
N TYR A 66 12.01 23.23 -1.78
CA TYR A 66 12.53 22.50 -0.61
C TYR A 66 12.61 23.39 0.63
N LEU A 67 13.20 24.58 0.50
CA LEU A 67 13.31 25.54 1.61
C LEU A 67 11.93 25.89 2.20
N GLN A 68 10.95 26.19 1.34
CA GLN A 68 9.58 26.44 1.78
C GLN A 68 8.96 25.24 2.52
N GLN A 69 9.23 24.02 2.03
CA GLN A 69 8.75 22.80 2.66
C GLN A 69 9.37 22.59 4.05
N GLU A 70 10.66 22.87 4.21
CA GLU A 70 11.35 22.77 5.49
C GLU A 70 10.85 23.81 6.49
N ILE A 71 10.73 25.07 6.06
CA ILE A 71 10.16 26.15 6.89
C ILE A 71 8.74 25.77 7.35
N SER A 72 7.87 25.35 6.43
CA SER A 72 6.50 24.91 6.77
C SER A 72 6.50 23.73 7.77
N THR A 73 7.43 22.80 7.61
CA THR A 73 7.57 21.66 8.51
C THR A 73 8.07 22.11 9.90
N PHE A 74 9.01 23.04 9.97
CA PHE A 74 9.52 23.59 11.22
C PHE A 74 8.46 24.43 11.95
N SER A 75 7.75 25.31 11.24
CA SER A 75 6.64 26.09 11.80
C SER A 75 5.52 25.20 12.34
N SER A 76 5.30 24.02 11.76
CA SER A 76 4.25 23.09 12.19
C SER A 76 4.35 22.62 13.64
N PHE A 77 5.55 22.68 14.23
CA PHE A 77 5.78 22.32 15.64
C PHE A 77 5.26 23.35 16.62
N TYR A 78 5.14 24.61 16.19
CA TYR A 78 4.64 25.71 17.03
C TYR A 78 3.12 25.87 16.95
N PHE A 79 2.46 25.21 16.00
CA PHE A 79 1.01 25.24 15.88
C PHE A 79 0.34 24.21 16.79
N GLU A 80 -0.85 24.58 17.29
CA GLU A 80 -1.74 23.71 18.06
C GLU A 80 -2.03 22.38 17.34
N ARG A 81 -2.42 21.37 18.11
CA ARG A 81 -2.59 19.99 17.62
C ARG A 81 -3.61 19.92 16.49
N ASP A 82 -4.67 20.71 16.57
CA ASP A 82 -5.81 20.65 15.67
C ASP A 82 -5.57 21.37 14.34
N VAL A 83 -4.48 22.14 14.23
CA VAL A 83 -4.10 22.80 12.98
C VAL A 83 -3.56 21.77 11.98
N ILE A 84 -4.31 21.58 10.89
CA ILE A 84 -3.92 20.68 9.81
C ILE A 84 -2.71 21.27 9.08
N THR A 85 -1.57 20.63 9.24
CA THR A 85 -0.33 20.96 8.51
C THR A 85 0.05 19.82 7.59
N ARG A 86 0.96 20.07 6.65
CA ARG A 86 1.45 19.02 5.73
C ARG A 86 2.02 17.80 6.47
N ARG A 87 2.65 18.00 7.64
CA ARG A 87 3.17 16.93 8.50
C ARG A 87 2.06 16.15 9.20
N LYS A 88 1.03 16.86 9.70
CA LYS A 88 -0.09 16.27 10.47
C LYS A 88 -1.21 15.74 9.58
N ARG A 89 -1.18 16.05 8.28
CA ARG A 89 -2.20 15.62 7.32
C ARG A 89 -2.15 14.10 7.17
N PRO A 90 -3.28 13.40 7.32
CA PRO A 90 -3.31 11.95 7.15
C PRO A 90 -2.93 11.55 5.72
N ALA A 91 -2.32 10.39 5.59
CA ALA A 91 -1.96 9.87 4.27
C ALA A 91 -3.24 9.63 3.42
N ARG A 92 -3.11 9.68 2.09
CA ARG A 92 -4.27 9.43 1.21
C ARG A 92 -4.87 8.03 1.38
N ASN A 93 -4.07 7.08 1.84
CA ASN A 93 -4.46 5.71 2.13
C ASN A 93 -4.44 5.43 3.64
N ASP A 94 -4.53 6.47 4.46
CA ASP A 94 -4.68 6.29 5.89
C ASP A 94 -6.13 5.87 6.13
N ASP A 95 -6.32 4.59 6.43
CA ASP A 95 -7.62 4.01 6.76
C ASP A 95 -7.99 4.36 8.21
N ILE A 96 -7.70 5.61 8.66
CA ILE A 96 -8.08 6.14 9.97
C ILE A 96 -9.59 5.96 10.10
N GLY A 97 -10.01 4.82 10.65
CA GLY A 97 -11.37 4.67 11.10
C GLY A 97 -11.47 5.48 12.37
N GLU A 98 -12.45 6.38 12.34
CA GLU A 98 -12.94 7.00 13.55
C GLU A 98 -13.29 5.88 14.55
N ASP A 99 -12.69 6.02 15.72
CA ASP A 99 -13.01 5.44 17.02
C ASP A 99 -13.42 3.95 17.07
N LEU A 100 -12.57 3.21 17.77
CA LEU A 100 -12.91 1.93 18.39
C LEU A 100 -14.22 2.10 19.18
N TYR A 101 -15.35 1.69 18.61
CA TYR A 101 -16.57 1.54 19.37
C TYR A 101 -16.26 0.62 20.56
N GLU A 102 -16.48 1.08 21.80
CA GLU A 102 -16.06 0.40 23.03
C GLU A 102 -16.70 -0.98 23.27
N ASN A 103 -17.51 -1.50 22.34
CA ASN A 103 -18.24 -2.76 22.48
C ASN A 103 -18.35 -3.54 21.17
N VAL A 104 -17.26 -3.62 20.40
CA VAL A 104 -17.23 -4.43 19.18
C VAL A 104 -16.53 -5.74 19.44
N VAL A 105 -17.17 -6.83 19.03
CA VAL A 105 -16.63 -8.20 19.03
C VAL A 105 -15.22 -8.19 18.41
N SER A 106 -14.25 -8.91 18.97
CA SER A 106 -12.84 -8.84 18.51
C SER A 106 -12.65 -9.02 17.00
N ILE A 107 -13.50 -9.81 16.35
CA ILE A 107 -13.46 -10.04 14.89
C ILE A 107 -13.87 -8.82 14.05
N PHE A 108 -14.52 -7.81 14.63
CA PHE A 108 -14.99 -6.60 13.95
C PHE A 108 -14.29 -5.34 14.44
N ASN A 109 -13.18 -5.46 15.18
CA ASN A 109 -12.45 -4.32 15.74
C ASN A 109 -11.59 -3.55 14.73
N TYR A 110 -11.51 -4.01 13.47
CA TYR A 110 -10.66 -3.38 12.48
C TYR A 110 -11.37 -2.16 11.85
N PRO A 111 -10.83 -0.94 12.03
CA PRO A 111 -11.36 0.24 11.38
C PRO A 111 -11.25 0.10 9.85
N GLY A 112 -12.37 0.25 9.15
CA GLY A 112 -12.42 0.20 7.70
C GLY A 112 -13.05 1.45 7.10
N ARG A 113 -12.45 2.02 6.06
CA ARG A 113 -13.05 3.11 5.29
C ARG A 113 -13.77 2.56 4.07
N GLY A 114 -15.10 2.67 4.05
CA GLY A 114 -15.90 2.35 2.87
C GLY A 114 -15.46 3.18 1.66
N LYS A 115 -15.22 2.51 0.52
CA LYS A 115 -14.89 3.17 -0.76
C LYS A 115 -16.01 2.96 -1.77
N GLY A 116 -16.41 4.04 -2.44
CA GLY A 116 -17.47 4.01 -3.46
C GLY A 116 -18.87 4.29 -2.89
N ALA A 117 -19.88 4.16 -3.75
CA ALA A 117 -21.28 4.35 -3.37
C ALA A 117 -21.78 3.14 -2.58
N ALA A 118 -22.40 3.39 -1.43
CA ALA A 118 -23.05 2.35 -0.64
C ALA A 118 -24.26 1.80 -1.40
N THR A 119 -24.39 0.47 -1.42
CA THR A 119 -25.56 -0.22 -2.00
C THR A 119 -26.20 -1.08 -0.93
N GLN A 120 -27.51 -0.95 -0.75
CA GLN A 120 -28.27 -1.84 0.13
C GLN A 120 -28.68 -3.09 -0.64
N ARG A 121 -28.42 -4.27 -0.05
CA ARG A 121 -28.86 -5.56 -0.58
C ARG A 121 -29.36 -6.43 0.56
N TYR A 122 -30.34 -7.28 0.28
CA TYR A 122 -30.73 -8.33 1.21
C TYR A 122 -29.64 -9.40 1.26
N ILE A 123 -29.33 -9.88 2.46
CA ILE A 123 -28.42 -11.00 2.68
C ILE A 123 -29.18 -12.27 2.35
N LEU A 124 -28.62 -13.12 1.49
CA LEU A 124 -29.22 -14.42 1.15
C LEU A 124 -29.09 -15.39 2.34
N GLY A 125 -30.02 -16.35 2.47
CA GLY A 125 -29.99 -17.32 3.57
C GLY A 125 -28.69 -18.11 3.67
N GLY A 126 -28.08 -18.46 2.53
CA GLY A 126 -26.76 -19.12 2.51
C GLY A 126 -25.62 -18.22 3.00
N GLU A 127 -25.64 -16.93 2.66
CA GLU A 127 -24.65 -15.96 3.17
C GLU A 127 -24.80 -15.73 4.67
N LEU A 128 -26.06 -15.72 5.16
CA LEU A 128 -26.35 -15.60 6.59
C LEU A 128 -25.82 -16.81 7.36
N GLN A 129 -26.00 -18.02 6.83
CA GLN A 129 -25.44 -19.22 7.44
C GLN A 129 -23.92 -19.15 7.52
N ILE A 130 -23.25 -18.71 6.45
CA ILE A 130 -21.79 -18.55 6.39
C ILE A 130 -21.30 -17.50 7.40
N ALA A 131 -21.97 -16.34 7.46
CA ALA A 131 -21.62 -15.29 8.42
C ALA A 131 -21.78 -15.79 9.86
N HIS A 132 -22.84 -16.54 10.13
CA HIS A 132 -23.10 -17.11 11.46
C HIS A 132 -22.03 -18.13 11.86
N THR A 133 -21.69 -19.10 11.00
CA THR A 133 -20.58 -20.04 11.30
C THR A 133 -19.25 -19.33 11.43
N TYR A 134 -18.98 -18.31 10.61
CA TYR A 134 -17.75 -17.53 10.73
C TYR A 134 -17.64 -16.84 12.09
N ILE A 135 -18.72 -16.22 12.57
CA ILE A 135 -18.75 -15.58 13.89
C ILE A 135 -18.51 -16.64 14.99
N LEU A 136 -19.22 -17.77 14.96
CA LEU A 136 -19.08 -18.83 15.98
C LEU A 136 -17.67 -19.42 16.05
N MET A 137 -17.01 -19.60 14.90
CA MET A 137 -15.70 -20.25 14.84
C MET A 137 -14.54 -19.29 15.16
N ASN A 138 -14.75 -17.97 15.03
CA ASN A 138 -13.66 -16.97 15.13
C ASN A 138 -13.84 -15.97 16.28
N CYS A 139 -14.98 -15.99 16.99
CA CYS A 139 -15.25 -15.09 18.11
C CYS A 139 -15.01 -15.79 19.46
N PRO A 140 -13.88 -15.52 20.15
CA PRO A 140 -13.62 -16.09 21.47
C PRO A 140 -14.66 -15.66 22.53
N GLU A 141 -15.28 -14.49 22.38
CA GLU A 141 -16.27 -13.95 23.31
C GLU A 141 -17.59 -14.74 23.32
N ILE A 142 -17.87 -15.52 22.26
CA ILE A 142 -19.09 -16.34 22.13
C ILE A 142 -18.85 -17.79 22.59
N SER A 143 -17.59 -18.21 22.74
CA SER A 143 -17.23 -19.54 23.24
C SER A 143 -17.94 -19.99 24.54
N PRO A 144 -18.23 -19.13 25.54
CA PRO A 144 -18.92 -19.58 26.76
C PRO A 144 -20.43 -19.83 26.58
N PHE A 145 -21.03 -19.49 25.44
CA PHE A 145 -22.47 -19.61 25.20
C PHE A 145 -22.85 -20.78 24.27
N TYR A 146 -21.88 -21.62 23.89
CA TYR A 146 -22.04 -22.80 23.03
C TYR A 146 -21.34 -24.01 23.65
#